data_AF-E3GIC7-F1
#
_entry.id   AF-E3GIC7-F1
#
_cell.length_a   1.000
_cell.length_b   1.000
_cell.length_c   1.000
_cell.angle_alpha   90.00
_cell.angle_beta   90.00
_cell.angle_gamma   90.00
#
_symmetry.space_group_name_H-M   'P 1'
#
loop_
_entity.id
_entity.type
_entity.pdbx_description
1 polymer ?
#
loop_
_entity_poly.entity_id
_entity_poly.type
_entity_poly.pdbx_seq_one_letter_code
_entity_poly.pdbx_strand_id
1 'polypeptide(L)' 'MNDQFSLSDVGYVYRVIVGNDIPEQQPDEAKVQKQLALLNRCLTEVPRGRIIGQEKNFYLLNIGEHQVVMQYIVY' A
#
# COMPACT_ATOMS: atom_id res chain seq x y z
N MET A 1 -26.50 5.50 -17.90
CA MET A 1 -26.49 6.02 -16.51
C MET A 1 -25.03 6.19 -16.12
N ASN A 2 -24.58 7.42 -15.89
CA ASN A 2 -23.26 7.65 -15.28
C ASN A 2 -23.46 7.51 -13.78
N ASP A 3 -23.24 6.31 -13.23
CA ASP A 3 -23.05 6.17 -11.79
C ASP A 3 -21.69 6.79 -11.44
N GLN A 4 -21.72 8.07 -11.12
CA GLN A 4 -20.57 8.78 -10.61
C GLN A 4 -20.34 8.34 -9.17
N PHE A 5 -19.25 7.63 -8.95
CA PHE A 5 -18.81 7.23 -7.61
C PHE A 5 -18.60 8.46 -6.72
N SER A 6 -19.16 8.43 -5.51
CA SER A 6 -18.95 9.43 -4.47
C SER A 6 -18.20 8.82 -3.29
N LEU A 7 -17.28 9.59 -2.71
CA LEU A 7 -16.62 9.21 -1.46
C LEU A 7 -17.60 9.15 -0.27
N SER A 8 -18.73 9.86 -0.36
CA SER A 8 -19.79 9.80 0.65
C SER A 8 -20.48 8.43 0.75
N ASP A 9 -20.36 7.59 -0.29
CA ASP A 9 -20.94 6.24 -0.32
C ASP A 9 -20.02 5.18 0.34
N VAL A 10 -18.81 5.57 0.74
CA VAL A 10 -17.81 4.66 1.31
C VAL A 10 -18.13 4.40 2.79
N GLY A 11 -18.70 3.24 3.08
CA GLY A 11 -18.99 2.80 4.45
C GLY A 11 -17.85 2.09 5.18
N TYR A 12 -16.79 1.68 4.45
CA TYR A 12 -15.66 0.95 5.02
C TYR A 12 -14.37 1.32 4.29
N VAL A 13 -13.31 1.57 5.06
CA VAL A 13 -11.97 1.89 4.55
C VAL A 13 -10.99 0.91 5.17
N TYR A 14 -10.09 0.39 4.33
CA TYR A 14 -9.01 -0.49 4.75
C TYR A 14 -7.69 -0.01 4.14
N ARG A 15 -6.69 0.20 4.99
CA ARG A 15 -5.36 0.67 4.60
C ARG A 15 -4.50 -0.51 4.18
N VAL A 16 -4.05 -0.55 2.92
CA VAL A 16 -3.12 -1.59 2.44
C VAL A 16 -1.75 -0.98 2.21
N ILE A 17 -0.76 -1.47 2.94
CA ILE A 17 0.64 -1.05 2.81
C ILE A 17 1.36 -2.05 1.90
N VAL A 18 2.05 -1.55 0.88
CA VAL A 18 2.88 -2.33 -0.04
C VAL A 18 4.30 -1.78 -0.05
N GLY A 19 5.28 -2.63 0.26
CA GLY A 19 6.69 -2.25 0.36
C GLY A 19 7.21 -2.32 1.80
N ASN A 20 8.36 -1.70 2.04
CA ASN A 20 9.02 -1.77 3.33
C ASN A 20 8.70 -0.54 4.19
N ASP A 21 7.76 -0.72 5.10
CA ASP A 21 7.23 0.27 6.04
C ASP A 21 7.96 0.28 7.39
N ILE A 22 8.91 -0.63 7.59
CA ILE A 22 9.71 -0.72 8.81
C ILE A 22 11.19 -0.52 8.42
N PRO A 23 11.75 0.68 8.65
CA PRO A 23 13.09 1.03 8.20
C PRO A 23 14.19 0.10 8.72
N GLU A 24 14.04 -0.41 9.93
CA GLU A 24 15.05 -1.26 10.58
C GLU A 24 15.02 -2.72 10.09
N GLN A 25 14.01 -3.09 9.29
CA GLN A 25 13.89 -4.43 8.73
C GLN A 25 14.42 -4.48 7.31
N GLN A 26 15.16 -5.55 6.99
CA GLN A 26 15.56 -5.80 5.61
C GLN A 26 14.33 -6.00 4.72
N PRO A 27 14.37 -5.55 3.46
CA PRO A 27 13.32 -5.85 2.50
C PRO A 27 13.06 -7.36 2.42
N ASP A 28 11.81 -7.75 2.62
CA ASP A 28 11.34 -9.13 2.51
C ASP A 28 10.39 -9.24 1.32
N GLU A 29 10.85 -9.88 0.25
CA GLU A 29 10.05 -10.10 -0.94
C GLU A 29 8.78 -10.92 -0.66
N ALA A 30 8.83 -11.90 0.25
CA ALA A 30 7.67 -12.71 0.59
C ALA A 30 6.60 -11.89 1.32
N LYS A 31 7.00 -10.95 2.18
CA LYS A 31 6.10 -9.96 2.78
C LYS A 31 5.46 -9.09 1.70
N VAL A 32 6.24 -8.57 0.76
CA VAL A 32 5.73 -7.74 -0.33
C VAL A 32 4.75 -8.50 -1.22
N GLN A 33 5.01 -9.76 -1.54
CA GLN A 33 4.08 -10.58 -2.31
C GLN A 33 2.75 -10.81 -1.58
N LYS A 34 2.76 -11.00 -0.25
CA LYS A 34 1.53 -11.09 0.54
C LYS A 34 0.75 -9.78 0.57
N GLN A 35 1.44 -8.65 0.69
CA GLN A 35 0.83 -7.31 0.62
C GLN A 35 0.15 -7.07 -0.74
N LEU A 36 0.85 -7.40 -1.84
CA LEU A 36 0.31 -7.31 -3.20
C LEU A 36 -0.88 -8.25 -3.40
N ALA A 37 -0.81 -9.48 -2.88
CA ALA A 37 -1.92 -10.43 -2.95
C ALA A 37 -3.17 -9.88 -2.23
N LEU A 38 -3.00 -9.26 -1.06
CA LEU A 38 -4.10 -8.61 -0.35
C LEU A 38 -4.69 -7.44 -1.13
N LEU A 39 -3.85 -6.55 -1.67
CA LEU A 39 -4.30 -5.44 -2.52
C LEU A 39 -5.11 -5.94 -3.71
N ASN A 40 -4.56 -6.91 -4.45
CA ASN A 40 -5.22 -7.49 -5.61
C ASN A 40 -6.54 -8.14 -5.23
N ARG A 41 -6.58 -8.88 -4.11
CA ARG A 41 -7.80 -9.49 -3.58
C ARG A 41 -8.90 -8.44 -3.35
N CYS A 42 -8.57 -7.33 -2.70
CA CYS A 42 -9.50 -6.23 -2.45
C CYS A 42 -10.07 -5.60 -3.74
N LEU A 43 -9.33 -5.68 -4.85
CA LEU A 43 -9.71 -5.05 -6.13
C LEU A 43 -10.36 -6.01 -7.13
N THR A 44 -10.25 -7.32 -6.93
CA THR A 44 -10.73 -8.32 -7.89
C THR A 44 -11.90 -9.15 -7.36
N GLU A 45 -11.87 -9.56 -6.09
CA GLU A 45 -12.87 -10.41 -5.46
C GLU A 45 -14.14 -9.63 -5.05
N VAL A 46 -15.20 -10.36 -4.68
CA VAL A 46 -16.50 -9.79 -4.27
C VAL A 46 -16.62 -9.83 -2.74
N PRO A 47 -17.02 -8.72 -2.07
CA PRO A 47 -17.34 -7.41 -2.64
C PRO A 47 -16.09 -6.66 -3.12
N ARG A 48 -16.18 -6.06 -4.31
CA ARG A 48 -15.04 -5.37 -4.94
C ARG A 48 -14.86 -3.98 -4.34
N GLY A 49 -13.67 -3.74 -3.79
CA GLY A 49 -13.25 -2.42 -3.31
C GLY A 49 -12.86 -1.48 -4.45
N ARG A 50 -12.53 -0.25 -4.06
CA ARG A 50 -11.98 0.78 -4.95
C ARG A 50 -10.86 1.53 -4.23
N ILE A 51 -9.78 1.83 -4.94
CA ILE A 51 -8.75 2.72 -4.42
C ILE A 51 -9.34 4.12 -4.32
N ILE A 52 -9.37 4.69 -3.13
CA ILE A 52 -9.86 6.05 -2.85
C ILE A 52 -8.74 7.03 -2.52
N GLY A 53 -7.52 6.54 -2.29
CA GLY A 53 -6.34 7.34 -1.99
C GLY A 53 -5.06 6.58 -2.31
N GLN A 54 -3.95 7.31 -2.43
CA GLN A 54 -2.62 6.73 -2.54
C GLN A 54 -1.61 7.65 -1.86
N GLU A 55 -0.80 7.09 -0.96
CA GLU A 55 0.30 7.81 -0.31
C GLU A 55 1.63 7.15 -0.72
N LYS A 56 2.57 7.94 -1.24
CA LYS A 56 3.93 7.48 -1.53
C LYS A 56 4.84 7.93 -0.40
N ASN A 57 5.45 6.97 0.28
CA ASN A 57 6.25 7.21 1.47
C ASN A 57 7.66 6.67 1.28
N PHE A 58 8.61 7.28 1.98
CA PHE A 58 9.97 6.81 2.02
C PHE A 58 10.67 7.13 3.33
N TYR A 59 11.68 6.33 3.66
CA TYR A 59 12.66 6.60 4.71
C TYR A 59 14.03 6.80 4.09
N LEU A 60 14.80 7.74 4.64
CA LEU A 60 16.22 7.90 4.37
C LEU A 60 16.99 7.33 5.55
N LEU A 61 17.76 6.27 5.31
CA LEU A 61 18.58 5.63 6.32
C LEU A 61 20.06 5.84 6.02
N ASN A 62 20.80 6.21 7.05
CA ASN A 62 22.25 6.29 6.98
C ASN A 62 22.82 5.02 7.62
N ILE A 63 23.39 4.13 6.80
CA ILE A 63 23.99 2.87 7.23
C ILE A 63 25.49 2.95 6.94
N GLY A 64 26.27 3.28 7.96
CA GLY A 64 27.68 3.63 7.77
C GLY A 64 27.82 4.88 6.89
N GLU A 65 28.58 4.76 5.80
CA GLU A 65 28.74 5.82 4.80
C GLU A 65 27.74 5.74 3.64
N HIS A 66 26.82 4.77 3.67
CA HIS A 66 25.82 4.58 2.63
C HIS A 66 24.48 5.21 3.02
N GLN A 67 23.86 5.91 2.06
CA GLN A 67 22.47 6.34 2.17
C GLN A 67 21.58 5.31 1.47
N VAL A 68 20.63 4.75 2.21
CA VAL A 68 19.64 3.81 1.70
C VAL A 68 18.28 4.49 1.69
N VAL A 69 17.59 4.41 0.55
CA VAL A 69 16.20 4.88 0.41
C VAL A 69 15.30 3.67 0.48
N MET A 70 14.38 3.67 1.44
CA MET A 70 13.36 2.65 1.57
C MET A 70 12.02 3.23 1.21
N GLN A 71 11.24 2.54 0.39
CA GLN A 71 9.99 3.04 -0.14
C GLN A 71 8.84 2.08 0.14
N TYR A 72 7.67 2.66 0.37
CA TYR A 72 6.41 1.94 0.43
C TYR A 72 5.27 2.84 -0.05
N ILE A 73 4.20 2.19 -0.50
CA ILE A 73 2.97 2.85 -0.94
C ILE A 73 1.84 2.38 -0.04
N VAL A 74 0.97 3.31 0.29
CA VAL A 74 -0.28 3.00 0.98
C VAL A 74 -1.44 3.28 0.05
N TYR A 75 -2.36 2.32 -0.02
CA TYR A 75 -3.63 2.38 -0.72
C TYR A 75 -4.80 2.37 0.27
#